data_AF-A0A530FXK4-F1
#
_entry.id   AF-A0A530FXK4-F1
#
_cell.length_a   1.000
_cell.length_b   1.000
_cell.length_c   1.000
_cell.angle_alpha   90.00
_cell.angle_beta   90.00
_cell.angle_gamma   90.00
#
_symmetry.space_group_name_H-M   'P 1'
#
loop_
_entity.id
_entity.type
_entity.pdbx_description
1 polymer ?
#
loop_
_entity_poly.entity_id
_entity_poly.type
_entity_poly.pdbx_seq_one_letter_code
_entity_poly.pdbx_strand_id
1 'polypeptide(L)'
;MPTGVADTLHYLHGPMESMDQATGILIFGDGREVRLAQELAEIGCAVLLVTASESPQDAKNLAVVKVPSLQNRVGRSIVDILPAQLLAAELSDAAGLTDAQFRYSQNDTKVTVNESEPRV
;
A
#
# COMPACT_ATOMS: atom_id res chain seq x y z
N MET A 1 -8.81 -3.79 -9.09
CA MET A 1 -9.22 -2.42 -8.75
C MET A 1 -8.16 -1.47 -9.30
N PRO A 2 -8.51 -0.30 -9.87
CA PRO A 2 -7.50 0.66 -10.31
C PRO A 2 -6.77 1.22 -9.08
N THR A 3 -5.44 1.20 -9.10
CA THR A 3 -4.58 1.66 -8.00
C THR A 3 -3.42 2.48 -8.57
N GLY A 4 -3.04 3.54 -7.87
CA GLY A 4 -1.86 4.36 -8.17
C GLY A 4 -0.93 4.45 -6.96
N VAL A 5 0.34 4.79 -7.19
CA VAL A 5 1.34 4.98 -6.14
C VAL A 5 2.01 6.34 -6.35
N ALA A 6 2.27 7.07 -5.26
CA ALA A 6 3.02 8.32 -5.27
C ALA A 6 3.78 8.49 -3.95
N ASP A 7 4.96 9.13 -4.02
CA ASP A 7 5.67 9.60 -2.83
C ASP A 7 4.87 10.73 -2.15
N THR A 8 4.98 10.85 -0.82
CA THR A 8 4.20 11.80 -0.01
C THR A 8 4.25 13.22 -0.55
N LEU A 9 5.45 13.76 -0.82
CA LEU A 9 5.57 15.16 -1.26
C LEU A 9 5.01 15.37 -2.67
N HIS A 10 5.19 14.40 -3.57
CA HIS A 10 4.59 14.47 -4.89
C HIS A 10 3.06 14.45 -4.82
N TYR A 11 2.51 13.61 -3.94
CA TYR A 11 1.07 13.46 -3.75
C TYR A 11 0.39 14.77 -3.32
N LEU A 12 1.07 15.60 -2.53
CA LEU A 12 0.58 16.90 -2.07
C LEU A 12 0.48 17.97 -3.16
N HIS A 13 1.08 17.78 -4.34
CA HIS A 13 1.16 18.80 -5.38
C HIS A 13 0.09 18.68 -6.48
N GLY A 14 -0.96 17.89 -6.26
CA GLY A 14 -2.04 17.73 -7.23
C GLY A 14 -2.81 16.43 -7.08
N PRO A 15 -2.17 15.26 -6.93
CA PRO A 15 -2.89 13.99 -6.79
C PRO A 15 -3.94 14.02 -5.67
N MET A 16 -3.64 14.66 -4.54
CA MET A 16 -4.57 14.83 -3.42
C MET A 16 -5.87 15.57 -3.80
N GLU A 17 -5.84 16.50 -4.77
CA GLU A 17 -6.99 17.34 -5.16
C GLU A 17 -8.12 16.54 -5.82
N SER A 18 -7.83 15.35 -6.33
CA SER A 18 -8.82 14.50 -7.00
C SER A 18 -9.50 13.50 -6.07
N MET A 19 -9.23 13.56 -4.76
CA MET A 19 -9.67 12.55 -3.80
C MET A 19 -10.98 12.92 -3.13
N ASP A 20 -11.80 11.91 -2.87
CA ASP A 20 -13.08 12.05 -2.20
C ASP A 20 -13.49 10.75 -1.47
N GLN A 21 -14.74 10.71 -1.01
CA GLN A 21 -15.34 9.58 -0.29
C GLN A 21 -15.39 8.27 -1.10
N ALA A 22 -15.25 8.31 -2.43
CA ALA A 22 -15.21 7.10 -3.25
C ALA A 22 -13.80 6.48 -3.32
N THR A 23 -12.80 7.13 -2.72
CA THR A 23 -11.40 6.69 -2.79
C THR A 23 -10.90 6.13 -1.46
N GLY A 24 -10.26 4.96 -1.54
CA GLY A 24 -9.47 4.39 -0.44
C GLY A 24 -8.00 4.78 -0.56
N ILE A 25 -7.38 5.14 0.56
CA ILE A 25 -5.97 5.57 0.63
C ILE A 25 -5.22 4.71 1.64
N LEU A 26 -4.06 4.20 1.25
CA LEU A 26 -3.10 3.54 2.12
C LEU A 26 -1.84 4.41 2.24
N ILE A 27 -1.46 4.76 3.46
CA ILE A 27 -0.32 5.65 3.75
C ILE A 27 0.66 4.94 4.68
N PHE A 28 1.95 5.04 4.35
CA PHE A 28 3.05 4.56 5.19
C PHE A 28 3.87 5.74 5.70
N GLY A 29 4.03 5.87 7.01
CA GLY A 29 4.98 6.84 7.54
C GLY A 29 4.74 7.26 8.98
N ASP A 30 5.74 7.90 9.55
CA ASP A 30 5.77 8.31 10.96
C ASP A 30 5.77 9.84 11.12
N GLY A 31 5.88 10.59 10.02
CA GLY A 31 6.05 12.05 9.99
C GLY A 31 4.86 12.77 9.38
N ARG A 32 5.09 13.49 8.27
CA ARG A 32 4.07 14.30 7.58
C ARG A 32 2.86 13.46 7.14
N GLU A 33 3.11 12.19 6.89
CA GLU A 33 2.14 11.16 6.50
C GLU A 33 1.02 11.01 7.52
N VAL A 34 1.31 11.15 8.83
CA VAL A 34 0.30 11.08 9.88
C VAL A 34 -0.73 12.20 9.71
N ARG A 35 -0.25 13.43 9.47
CA ARG A 35 -1.11 14.59 9.23
C ARG A 35 -1.86 14.44 7.90
N LEU A 36 -1.21 13.90 6.86
CA LEU A 36 -1.85 13.66 5.56
C LEU A 36 -3.01 12.67 5.69
N ALA A 37 -2.83 11.61 6.48
CA ALA A 37 -3.87 10.63 6.74
C ALA A 37 -5.09 11.25 7.43
N GLN A 38 -4.86 12.14 8.40
CA GLN A 38 -5.93 12.88 9.08
C GLN A 38 -6.66 13.81 8.10
N GLU A 39 -5.93 14.61 7.33
CA GLU A 39 -6.50 15.55 6.34
C GLU A 39 -7.36 14.81 5.30
N LEU A 40 -6.91 13.65 4.81
CA LEU A 40 -7.67 12.84 3.84
C LEU A 40 -8.92 12.18 4.46
N ALA A 41 -8.82 11.72 5.71
CA ALA A 41 -9.97 11.16 6.42
C ALA A 41 -11.05 12.24 6.69
N GLU A 42 -10.62 13.46 6.99
CA GLU A 42 -11.50 14.63 7.20
C GLU A 42 -12.30 15.00 5.95
N ILE A 43 -11.70 14.95 4.77
CA ILE A 43 -12.43 15.15 3.49
C ILE A 43 -13.27 13.93 3.08
N GLY A 44 -13.18 12.83 3.84
CA GLY A 44 -14.07 11.69 3.74
C GLY A 44 -13.49 10.46 3.06
N CYS A 45 -12.23 10.46 2.66
CA CYS A 45 -11.57 9.27 2.10
C CYS A 45 -11.52 8.16 3.15
N ALA A 46 -11.61 6.90 2.74
CA ALA A 46 -11.31 5.77 3.64
C ALA A 46 -9.79 5.59 3.73
N VAL A 47 -9.20 5.93 4.88
CA VAL A 47 -7.74 5.96 5.06
C VAL A 47 -7.26 4.85 5.98
N LEU A 48 -6.23 4.13 5.54
CA LEU A 48 -5.42 3.24 6.35
C LEU A 48 -4.01 3.83 6.53
N LEU A 49 -3.66 4.20 7.75
CA LEU A 49 -2.33 4.68 8.11
C LEU A 49 -1.51 3.56 8.75
N VAL A 50 -0.39 3.21 8.14
CA VAL A 50 0.61 2.28 8.69
C VAL A 50 1.76 3.10 9.26
N THR A 51 1.99 2.98 10.57
CA THR A 51 2.92 3.85 11.28
C THR A 51 3.51 3.19 12.52
N ALA A 52 4.74 3.57 12.87
CA ALA A 52 5.37 3.28 14.16
C ALA A 52 5.24 4.44 15.15
N SER A 53 4.63 5.56 14.74
CA SER A 53 4.30 6.64 15.65
C SER A 53 3.22 6.17 16.62
N GLU A 54 3.39 6.40 17.93
CA GLU A 54 2.41 6.02 18.95
C GLU A 54 1.18 6.93 18.97
N SER A 55 1.32 8.18 18.52
CA SER A 55 0.30 9.21 18.72
C SER A 55 -1.00 9.05 17.92
N PRO A 56 -1.03 8.68 16.62
CA PRO A 56 -2.29 8.59 15.90
C PRO A 56 -3.14 7.44 16.43
N GLN A 57 -4.45 7.67 16.53
CA GLN A 57 -5.45 6.67 16.93
C GLN A 57 -6.48 6.55 15.83
N ASP A 58 -7.25 5.47 15.86
CA ASP A 58 -8.40 5.31 14.99
C ASP A 58 -9.38 6.48 15.14
N ALA A 59 -9.97 6.88 14.01
CA ALA A 59 -10.97 7.93 13.96
C ALA A 59 -11.97 7.64 12.85
N LYS A 60 -12.94 8.54 12.64
CA LYS A 60 -13.88 8.40 11.54
C LYS A 60 -13.11 8.40 10.21
N ASN A 61 -13.34 7.36 9.40
CA ASN A 61 -12.67 7.13 8.11
C ASN A 61 -11.13 6.96 8.20
N LEU A 62 -10.57 6.78 9.40
CA LEU A 62 -9.14 6.56 9.61
C LEU A 62 -8.93 5.31 10.47
N ALA A 63 -8.35 4.28 9.87
CA ALA A 63 -7.82 3.12 10.59
C ALA A 63 -6.30 3.25 10.72
N VAL A 64 -5.76 2.96 11.90
CA VAL A 64 -4.33 3.07 12.19
C VAL A 64 -3.77 1.69 12.52
N VAL A 65 -2.82 1.23 11.70
CA VAL A 65 -2.05 0.01 11.94
C VAL A 65 -0.70 0.39 12.51
N LYS A 66 -0.48 -0.01 13.77
CA LYS A 66 0.81 0.16 14.43
C LYS A 66 1.77 -0.93 13.99
N VAL A 67 2.95 -0.52 13.57
CA VAL A 67 4.07 -1.42 13.27
C VAL A 67 5.24 -1.13 14.21
N PRO A 68 6.07 -2.13 14.54
CA PRO A 68 7.27 -1.91 15.34
C PRO A 68 8.19 -0.85 14.72
N SER A 69 8.69 0.07 15.55
CA SER A 69 9.77 0.97 15.16
C SER A 69 11.07 0.17 14.99
N LEU A 70 11.58 0.08 13.75
CA LEU A 70 12.82 -0.61 13.41
C LEU A 70 13.84 0.37 12.85
N GLN A 71 15.05 0.36 13.42
CA GLN A 71 16.16 1.22 12.95
C GLN A 71 16.68 0.78 11.56
N ASN A 72 16.59 -0.52 11.26
CA ASN A 72 16.94 -1.04 9.96
C ASN A 72 15.79 -0.77 8.97
N ARG A 73 16.04 0.10 7.98
CA ARG A 73 15.03 0.49 6.97
C ARG A 73 14.55 -0.69 6.11
N VAL A 74 15.43 -1.62 5.75
CA VAL A 74 15.04 -2.81 4.98
C VAL A 74 14.11 -3.69 5.82
N GLY A 75 14.48 -3.91 7.08
CA GLY A 75 13.63 -4.63 8.04
C GLY A 75 12.27 -3.94 8.22
N ARG A 76 12.26 -2.60 8.33
CA ARG A 76 11.03 -1.80 8.42
C ARG A 76 10.15 -2.00 7.18
N SER A 77 10.72 -1.92 5.97
CA SER A 77 9.96 -2.13 4.73
C SER A 77 9.35 -3.52 4.60
N ILE A 78 10.01 -4.56 5.14
CA ILE A 78 9.47 -5.93 5.18
C ILE A 78 8.23 -6.01 6.08
N VAL A 79 8.19 -5.24 7.17
CA VAL A 79 7.02 -5.20 8.05
C VAL A 79 5.92 -4.32 7.45
N ASP A 80 6.29 -3.17 6.87
CA ASP A 80 5.35 -2.23 6.26
C ASP A 80 4.58 -2.84 5.08
N ILE A 81 5.10 -3.84 4.38
CA ILE A 81 4.36 -4.45 3.26
C ILE A 81 3.19 -5.33 3.72
N LEU A 82 3.21 -5.83 4.95
CA LEU A 82 2.21 -6.81 5.42
C LEU A 82 0.77 -6.26 5.41
N PRO A 83 0.50 -5.03 5.92
CA PRO A 83 -0.84 -4.45 5.83
C PRO A 83 -1.34 -4.29 4.39
N ALA A 84 -0.47 -3.94 3.43
CA ALA A 84 -0.88 -3.84 2.02
C ALA A 84 -1.27 -5.21 1.43
N GLN A 85 -0.50 -6.26 1.76
CA GLN A 85 -0.78 -7.62 1.30
C GLN A 85 -2.11 -8.14 1.88
N LEU A 86 -2.33 -7.93 3.18
CA LEU A 86 -3.57 -8.31 3.84
C LEU A 86 -4.76 -7.52 3.30
N LEU A 87 -4.62 -6.20 3.13
CA LEU A 87 -5.67 -5.36 2.54
C LEU A 87 -6.02 -5.83 1.12
N ALA A 88 -5.01 -6.13 0.30
CA ALA A 88 -5.25 -6.63 -1.05
C ALA A 88 -5.97 -7.99 -1.05
N ALA A 89 -5.63 -8.88 -0.12
CA ALA A 89 -6.32 -10.16 0.04
C ALA A 89 -7.78 -9.96 0.43
N GLU A 90 -8.05 -9.18 1.48
CA GLU A 90 -9.41 -8.88 1.95
C GLU A 90 -10.27 -8.19 0.89
N LEU A 91 -9.70 -7.22 0.15
CA LEU A 91 -10.40 -6.58 -0.96
C LEU A 91 -10.67 -7.54 -2.12
N SER A 92 -9.77 -8.48 -2.37
CA SER A 92 -9.95 -9.52 -3.39
C SER A 92 -11.06 -10.47 -2.99
N ASP A 93 -11.09 -10.91 -1.74
CA ASP A 93 -12.13 -11.79 -1.19
C ASP A 93 -13.50 -11.10 -1.21
N ALA A 94 -13.57 -9.85 -0.76
CA ALA A 94 -14.79 -9.05 -0.80
C ALA A 94 -15.31 -8.83 -2.23
N ALA A 95 -14.42 -8.79 -3.22
CA ALA A 95 -14.76 -8.67 -4.64
C ALA A 95 -15.04 -10.03 -5.32
N GLY A 96 -14.89 -11.16 -4.62
CA GLY A 96 -15.02 -12.51 -5.19
C GLY A 96 -13.89 -12.88 -6.17
N LEU A 97 -12.69 -12.36 -5.93
CA LEU A 97 -11.51 -12.47 -6.81
C LEU A 97 -10.36 -13.31 -6.21
N THR A 98 -10.56 -14.00 -5.09
CA THR A 98 -9.54 -14.80 -4.40
C THR A 98 -8.83 -15.81 -5.31
N ASP A 99 -9.58 -16.47 -6.19
CA ASP A 99 -9.07 -17.48 -7.14
C ASP A 99 -8.91 -16.95 -8.57
N ALA A 100 -8.91 -15.63 -8.75
CA ALA A 100 -8.85 -15.02 -10.07
C ALA A 100 -7.53 -15.35 -10.77
N GLN A 101 -7.63 -16.03 -11.92
CA GLN A 101 -6.48 -16.27 -12.78
C GLN A 101 -6.07 -14.97 -13.50
N PHE A 102 -4.77 -14.79 -13.72
CA PHE A 102 -4.29 -13.70 -14.56
C PHE A 102 -4.92 -13.83 -15.96
N ARG A 103 -5.66 -12.80 -16.38
CA ARG A 103 -6.32 -12.76 -17.69
C ARG A 103 -5.33 -12.88 -18.86
N TYR A 104 -4.09 -12.44 -18.66
CA TYR A 104 -3.02 -12.47 -19.65
C TYR A 104 -1.80 -13.19 -19.08
N SER A 105 -1.36 -14.28 -19.73
CA SER A 105 -0.12 -14.98 -19.39
C SER A 105 1.07 -14.31 -20.10
N GLN A 106 2.05 -13.83 -19.34
CA GLN A 106 3.26 -13.17 -19.86
C GLN A 106 4.43 -14.16 -19.87
N ASN A 107 4.36 -15.15 -20.76
CA ASN A 107 5.35 -16.26 -20.81
C ASN A 107 6.71 -15.84 -21.41
N ASP A 108 6.77 -14.68 -22.04
CA ASP A 108 7.94 -14.05 -22.66
C ASP A 108 8.78 -13.22 -21.68
N THR A 109 8.30 -13.01 -20.45
CA THR A 109 9.05 -12.30 -19.39
C THR A 109 9.97 -13.20 -18.58
N LYS A 110 9.96 -14.51 -18.83
CA LYS A 110 10.83 -15.49 -18.15
C LYS A 110 11.97 -15.89 -19.07
N VAL A 111 13.19 -15.86 -18.56
CA VAL A 111 14.35 -16.42 -19.27
C VAL A 111 14.20 -17.94 -19.26
N THR A 112 14.04 -18.55 -20.44
CA THR A 112 14.26 -19.99 -20.59
C THR A 112 15.74 -20.25 -20.39
N VAL A 113 16.10 -20.81 -19.22
CA VAL A 113 17.45 -21.35 -19.04
C VAL A 113 17.57 -22.53 -20.00
N ASN A 114 18.33 -22.37 -21.08
CA ASN A 114 18.77 -23.51 -21.87
C ASN A 114 19.77 -24.29 -21.01
N GLU A 115 19.43 -25.52 -20.60
CA GLU A 115 20.29 -26.42 -19.81
C GLU A 115 21.52 -26.95 -20.59
N SER A 116 22.00 -26.24 -21.61
CA SER A 116 23.04 -26.71 -22.52
C SER A 116 24.29 -25.81 -22.60
N GLU A 117 24.42 -24.77 -21.78
CA GLU A 117 25.71 -24.05 -21.65
C GLU A 117 26.48 -24.54 -20.41
N PRO A 118 27.71 -25.07 -20.59
CA PRO A 118 28.54 -25.43 -19.44
C PRO A 118 28.94 -24.15 -18.70
N ARG A 119 28.74 -24.13 -17.39
CA ARG A 119 29.26 -23.06 -16.52
C ARG A 119 30.78 -23.06 -16.62
N VAL A 120 31.34 -21.97 -17.15
CA VAL A 120 32.79 -21.66 -17.12
C VAL A 120 33.15 -21.06 -15.77
#